data_AF-A0A2I3H9E7-F1
#
_entry.id   AF-A0A2I3H9E7-F1
#
_cell.length_a   1.000
_cell.length_b   1.000
_cell.length_c   1.000
_cell.angle_alpha   90.00
_cell.angle_beta   90.00
_cell.angle_gamma   90.00
#
_symmetry.space_group_name_H-M   'P 1'
#
loop_
_entity.id
_entity.type
_entity.pdbx_description
1 polymer ?
#
loop_
_entity_poly.entity_id
_entity_poly.type
_entity_poly.pdbx_seq_one_letter_code
_entity_poly.pdbx_strand_id
1 'polypeptide(L)'
;IAHHVLILFPTGDYISHQVRTWVKQYRASETSTIPAMERLIEWLPLHLARQQRTTVVDGDFRLDNLVFHPEKPEVLAVLDWELSTLGDPLADVAYSCLAHYLPSSFPVLRGFNDCDLTQLGIPAAEEYFRMYCLQMGLPPTENWNFYMAFSFFRVAAILQGVYKISVAGRGGLRL
;
A
#
# COMPACT_ATOMS: atom_id res chain seq x y z
N ILE A 1 -21.10 -8.20 -4.05
CA ILE A 1 -20.28 -7.60 -5.13
C ILE A 1 -18.79 -8.01 -5.00
N ALA A 2 -18.47 -9.11 -4.30
CA ALA A 2 -17.10 -9.66 -4.24
C ALA A 2 -17.12 -11.20 -4.38
N HIS A 3 -17.81 -11.74 -5.40
CA HIS A 3 -17.99 -13.19 -5.54
C HIS A 3 -17.01 -13.89 -6.49
N HIS A 4 -16.12 -13.17 -7.19
CA HIS A 4 -15.32 -13.79 -8.26
C HIS A 4 -13.83 -13.45 -8.35
N VAL A 5 -13.23 -12.77 -7.36
CA VAL A 5 -11.79 -12.49 -7.39
C VAL A 5 -11.15 -12.74 -6.01
N LEU A 6 -11.23 -13.99 -5.53
CA LEU A 6 -10.36 -14.43 -4.43
C LEU A 6 -9.40 -15.46 -5.01
N ILE A 7 -8.29 -14.97 -5.55
CA ILE A 7 -7.14 -15.84 -5.86
C ILE A 7 -6.66 -16.41 -4.52
N LEU A 8 -6.86 -17.71 -4.33
CA LEU A 8 -6.45 -18.40 -3.12
C LEU A 8 -4.92 -18.53 -3.13
N PHE A 9 -4.23 -17.67 -2.38
CA PHE A 9 -2.84 -17.89 -2.02
C PHE A 9 -2.75 -19.01 -0.99
N PRO A 10 -1.66 -19.82 -0.98
CA PRO A 10 -1.35 -20.67 0.17
C PRO A 10 -1.33 -19.77 1.41
N THR A 11 -2.11 -20.15 2.43
CA THR A 11 -2.21 -19.39 3.67
C THR A 11 -0.82 -19.15 4.27
N GLY A 12 -0.42 -17.89 4.45
CA GLY A 12 0.79 -17.49 5.16
C GLY A 12 2.01 -17.06 4.33
N ASP A 13 1.97 -17.06 2.99
CA ASP A 13 3.09 -16.60 2.14
C ASP A 13 2.80 -15.27 1.38
N TYR A 14 1.77 -14.52 1.79
CA TYR A 14 1.31 -13.32 1.05
C TYR A 14 2.43 -12.28 0.88
N ILE A 15 3.06 -11.86 1.97
CA ILE A 15 4.08 -10.78 1.94
C ILE A 15 5.28 -11.17 1.07
N SER A 16 5.78 -12.39 1.27
CA SER A 16 6.88 -12.97 0.49
C SER A 16 6.55 -13.06 -1.00
N HIS A 17 5.34 -13.51 -1.36
CA HIS A 17 4.86 -13.51 -2.73
C HIS A 17 4.76 -12.10 -3.32
N GLN A 18 4.23 -11.14 -2.56
CA GLN A 18 4.11 -9.76 -2.99
C GLN A 18 5.47 -9.11 -3.21
N VAL A 19 6.44 -9.30 -2.31
CA VAL A 19 7.82 -8.82 -2.48
C VAL A 19 8.41 -9.37 -3.78
N ARG A 20 8.33 -10.69 -4.02
CA ARG A 20 8.83 -11.30 -5.27
C ARG A 20 8.14 -10.72 -6.51
N THR A 21 6.83 -10.54 -6.44
CA THR A 21 6.02 -9.98 -7.54
C THR A 21 6.47 -8.56 -7.88
N TRP A 22 6.57 -7.68 -6.89
CA TRP A 22 6.93 -6.29 -7.12
C TRP A 22 8.40 -6.11 -7.52
N VAL A 23 9.31 -6.95 -7.03
CA VAL A 23 10.69 -7.00 -7.53
C VAL A 23 10.71 -7.37 -9.01
N LYS A 24 9.97 -8.42 -9.40
CA LYS A 24 9.88 -8.83 -10.82
C LYS A 24 9.28 -7.72 -11.69
N GLN A 25 8.22 -7.05 -11.22
CA GLN A 25 7.59 -5.94 -11.94
C GLN A 25 8.54 -4.75 -12.10
N TYR A 26 9.24 -4.34 -11.04
CA TYR A 26 10.22 -3.26 -11.11
C TYR A 26 11.36 -3.59 -12.09
N ARG A 27 11.92 -4.81 -12.02
CA ARG A 27 12.98 -5.24 -12.97
C ARG A 27 12.49 -5.24 -14.41
N ALA A 28 11.25 -5.66 -14.64
CA ALA A 28 10.64 -5.61 -15.97
C ALA A 28 10.39 -4.19 -16.46
N SER A 29 10.23 -3.21 -15.56
CA SER A 29 10.00 -1.80 -15.88
C SER A 29 11.22 -0.89 -15.75
N GLU A 30 12.37 -1.42 -15.34
CA GLU A 30 13.57 -0.62 -15.07
C GLU A 30 14.04 0.15 -16.31
N THR A 31 14.23 1.47 -16.13
CA THR A 31 14.71 2.40 -17.18
C THR A 31 16.13 2.88 -16.90
N SER A 32 16.52 2.95 -15.63
CA SER A 32 17.86 3.26 -15.13
C SER A 32 18.00 2.72 -13.71
N THR A 33 19.23 2.46 -13.27
CA THR A 33 19.48 2.01 -11.90
C THR A 33 19.19 3.11 -10.89
N ILE A 34 18.34 2.80 -9.91
CA ILE A 34 18.03 3.68 -8.78
C ILE A 34 18.61 3.04 -7.50
N PRO A 35 19.70 3.58 -6.92
CA PRO A 35 20.39 2.94 -5.79
C PRO A 35 19.49 2.65 -4.59
N ALA A 36 18.45 3.46 -4.36
CA ALA A 36 17.48 3.20 -3.28
C ALA A 36 16.59 1.98 -3.55
N MET A 37 16.19 1.77 -4.82
CA MET A 37 15.42 0.57 -5.20
C MET A 37 16.27 -0.68 -5.10
N GLU A 38 17.55 -0.63 -5.50
CA GLU A 38 18.48 -1.75 -5.33
C GLU A 38 18.59 -2.18 -3.86
N ARG A 39 18.78 -1.22 -2.95
CA ARG A 39 18.80 -1.52 -1.51
C ARG A 39 17.51 -2.16 -1.02
N LEU A 40 16.34 -1.70 -1.49
CA LEU A 40 15.05 -2.30 -1.11
C LEU A 40 14.87 -3.70 -1.69
N ILE A 41 15.32 -3.94 -2.93
CA ILE A 41 15.27 -5.26 -3.58
C ILE A 41 16.11 -6.28 -2.81
N GLU A 42 17.27 -5.88 -2.29
CA GLU A 42 18.11 -6.73 -1.44
C GLU A 42 17.56 -6.87 -0.02
N TRP A 43 17.05 -5.78 0.56
CA TRP A 43 16.66 -5.73 1.97
C TRP A 43 15.32 -6.43 2.24
N LEU A 44 14.30 -6.22 1.40
CA LEU A 44 12.93 -6.72 1.65
C LEU A 44 12.87 -8.26 1.81
N PRO A 45 13.50 -9.08 0.94
CA PRO A 45 13.45 -10.54 1.09
C PRO A 45 14.12 -11.06 2.38
N LEU A 46 15.07 -10.31 2.94
CA LEU A 46 15.81 -10.68 4.14
C LEU A 46 15.11 -10.27 5.45
N HIS A 47 14.12 -9.39 5.38
CA HIS A 47 13.45 -8.77 6.54
C HIS A 47 11.95 -9.03 6.57
N LEU A 48 11.49 -10.08 5.87
CA LEU A 48 10.07 -10.43 5.76
C LEU A 48 9.38 -10.45 7.13
N ALA A 49 8.29 -9.69 7.24
CA ALA A 49 7.44 -9.76 8.41
C ALA A 49 6.68 -11.10 8.44
N ARG A 50 6.53 -11.68 9.64
CA ARG A 50 5.73 -12.88 9.85
C ARG A 50 4.25 -12.53 9.76
N GLN A 51 3.56 -13.08 8.76
CA GLN A 51 2.12 -12.93 8.62
C GLN A 51 1.39 -13.54 9.83
N GLN A 52 0.56 -12.73 10.49
CA GLN A 52 -0.17 -13.13 11.69
C GLN A 52 -1.58 -13.66 11.38
N ARG A 53 -2.23 -13.13 10.33
CA ARG A 53 -3.61 -13.46 9.95
C ARG A 53 -3.74 -13.38 8.43
N THR A 54 -4.66 -14.15 7.88
CA THR A 54 -5.12 -13.97 6.49
C THR A 54 -6.50 -13.34 6.53
N THR A 55 -6.66 -12.19 5.88
CA THR A 55 -7.95 -11.50 5.72
C THR A 55 -8.18 -11.19 4.24
N VAL A 56 -9.38 -10.71 3.90
CA VAL A 56 -9.52 -9.94 2.67
C VAL A 56 -8.63 -8.70 2.81
N VAL A 57 -7.82 -8.47 1.79
CA VAL A 57 -7.07 -7.22 1.59
C VAL A 57 -7.63 -6.57 0.34
N ASP A 58 -7.91 -5.28 0.41
CA ASP A 58 -8.40 -4.45 -0.68
C ASP A 58 -7.29 -4.22 -1.70
N GLY A 59 -6.06 -4.02 -1.22
CA GLY A 59 -4.89 -3.79 -2.07
C GLY A 59 -4.74 -2.34 -2.53
N ASP A 60 -5.77 -1.50 -2.48
CA ASP A 60 -5.70 -0.08 -2.81
C ASP A 60 -6.49 0.80 -1.84
N PHE A 61 -6.48 0.43 -0.56
CA PHE A 61 -7.33 1.07 0.44
C PHE A 61 -6.85 2.49 0.76
N ARG A 62 -7.58 3.49 0.24
CA ARG A 62 -7.28 4.91 0.41
C ARG A 62 -8.56 5.74 0.54
N LEU A 63 -8.43 6.95 1.08
CA LEU A 63 -9.57 7.87 1.29
C LEU A 63 -10.34 8.19 0.01
N ASP A 64 -9.65 8.29 -1.13
CA ASP A 64 -10.25 8.55 -2.44
C ASP A 64 -11.11 7.38 -2.96
N ASN A 65 -10.92 6.17 -2.43
CA ASN A 65 -11.72 4.98 -2.73
C ASN A 65 -12.88 4.78 -1.75
N LEU A 66 -13.18 5.76 -0.88
CA LEU A 66 -14.29 5.69 0.07
C LEU A 66 -15.44 6.62 -0.33
N VAL A 67 -16.65 6.08 -0.33
CA VAL A 67 -17.87 6.88 -0.44
C VAL A 67 -18.35 7.20 0.97
N PHE A 68 -18.35 8.48 1.34
CA PHE A 68 -18.82 8.93 2.64
C PHE A 68 -20.30 9.33 2.59
N HIS A 69 -20.97 9.20 3.74
CA HIS A 69 -22.28 9.81 3.95
C HIS A 69 -22.16 11.35 3.80
N PRO A 70 -23.08 12.03 3.10
CA PRO A 70 -22.95 13.46 2.80
C PRO A 70 -22.89 14.36 4.04
N GLU A 71 -23.46 13.90 5.16
CA GLU A 71 -23.61 14.70 6.40
C GLU A 71 -22.99 14.06 7.65
N LYS A 72 -22.44 12.85 7.55
CA LYS A 72 -21.97 12.08 8.71
C LYS A 72 -20.59 11.48 8.43
N PRO A 73 -19.73 11.30 9.46
CA PRO A 73 -18.41 10.67 9.30
C PRO A 73 -18.54 9.13 9.18
N GLU A 74 -19.34 8.67 8.24
CA GLU A 74 -19.66 7.25 8.02
C GLU A 74 -19.27 6.86 6.59
N VAL A 75 -18.58 5.73 6.44
CA VAL A 75 -18.27 5.15 5.13
C VAL A 75 -19.47 4.33 4.66
N LEU A 76 -20.05 4.69 3.52
CA LEU A 76 -21.17 3.99 2.89
C LEU A 76 -20.71 2.87 1.95
N ALA A 77 -19.57 3.05 1.28
CA ALA A 77 -19.00 2.04 0.39
C ALA A 77 -17.47 2.20 0.28
N VAL A 78 -16.80 1.07 0.01
CA VAL A 78 -15.42 1.00 -0.45
C VAL A 78 -15.45 0.63 -1.92
N LEU A 79 -14.77 1.41 -2.75
CA LEU A 79 -14.70 1.25 -4.20
C LEU A 79 -13.43 0.49 -4.61
N ASP A 80 -13.31 0.19 -5.90
CA ASP A 80 -12.07 -0.27 -6.55
C ASP A 80 -11.43 -1.56 -5.98
N TRP A 81 -12.22 -2.63 -5.94
CA TRP A 81 -11.79 -3.94 -5.45
C TRP A 81 -10.93 -4.75 -6.46
N GLU A 82 -10.40 -4.13 -7.52
CA GLU A 82 -9.74 -4.88 -8.60
C GLU A 82 -8.42 -5.54 -8.16
N LEU A 83 -7.76 -4.97 -7.15
CA LEU A 83 -6.52 -5.49 -6.57
C LEU A 83 -6.76 -6.40 -5.35
N SER A 84 -8.03 -6.62 -5.00
CA SER A 84 -8.38 -7.32 -3.77
C SER A 84 -8.01 -8.81 -3.81
N THR A 85 -7.62 -9.34 -2.66
CA THR A 85 -7.24 -10.74 -2.51
C THR A 85 -7.28 -11.20 -1.06
N LEU A 86 -6.84 -12.44 -0.76
CA LEU A 86 -6.57 -12.89 0.60
C LEU A 86 -5.10 -12.64 0.95
N GLY A 87 -4.85 -11.93 2.04
CA GLY A 87 -3.50 -11.49 2.39
C GLY A 87 -3.30 -11.10 3.84
N ASP A 88 -2.15 -10.48 4.10
CA ASP A 88 -1.81 -9.92 5.40
C ASP A 88 -2.50 -8.56 5.58
N PRO A 89 -3.40 -8.39 6.58
CA PRO A 89 -4.11 -7.12 6.80
C PRO A 89 -3.17 -5.93 7.03
N LEU A 90 -1.97 -6.16 7.59
CA LEU A 90 -1.03 -5.08 7.87
C LEU A 90 -0.46 -4.43 6.61
N ALA A 91 -0.49 -5.12 5.47
CA ALA A 91 -0.09 -4.55 4.19
C ALA A 91 -1.04 -3.43 3.74
N ASP A 92 -2.36 -3.61 3.90
CA ASP A 92 -3.35 -2.58 3.57
C ASP A 92 -3.24 -1.37 4.50
N VAL A 93 -3.06 -1.60 5.80
CA VAL A 93 -2.90 -0.51 6.77
C VAL A 93 -1.66 0.31 6.49
N ALA A 94 -0.54 -0.34 6.16
CA ALA A 94 0.67 0.38 5.78
C ALA A 94 0.53 1.15 4.47
N TYR A 95 -0.19 0.57 3.49
CA TYR A 95 -0.46 1.26 2.24
C TYR A 95 -1.35 2.49 2.45
N SER A 96 -2.39 2.39 3.29
CA SER A 96 -3.25 3.53 3.62
C SER A 96 -2.51 4.63 4.41
N CYS A 97 -1.48 4.27 5.17
CA CYS A 97 -0.59 5.22 5.86
C CYS A 97 0.38 5.98 4.94
N LEU A 98 0.50 5.63 3.65
CA LEU A 98 1.46 6.31 2.75
C LEU A 98 1.23 7.83 2.69
N ALA A 99 -0.02 8.28 2.77
CA ALA A 99 -0.37 9.69 2.73
C ALA A 99 0.24 10.50 3.90
N HIS A 100 0.44 9.88 5.07
CA HIS A 100 1.10 10.53 6.22
C HIS A 100 2.55 10.91 5.97
N TYR A 101 3.21 10.26 5.01
CA TYR A 101 4.63 10.44 4.73
C TYR A 101 4.90 11.16 3.41
N LEU A 102 3.86 11.46 2.64
CA LEU A 102 3.94 12.17 1.36
C LEU A 102 3.51 13.64 1.53
N PRO A 103 4.06 14.58 0.74
CA PRO A 103 3.59 15.96 0.76
C PRO A 103 2.23 16.08 0.07
N SER A 104 1.48 17.12 0.44
CA SER A 104 0.20 17.49 -0.18
C SER A 104 0.26 17.71 -1.69
N SER A 105 1.45 18.08 -2.20
CA SER A 105 1.73 18.29 -3.62
C SER A 105 2.11 17.03 -4.39
N PHE A 106 2.18 15.85 -3.76
CA PHE A 106 2.57 14.63 -4.46
C PHE A 106 1.49 14.24 -5.49
N PRO A 107 1.85 14.09 -6.78
CA PRO A 107 0.86 14.10 -7.87
C PRO A 107 0.01 12.82 -7.98
N VAL A 108 0.48 11.71 -7.43
CA VAL A 108 -0.15 10.39 -7.58
C VAL A 108 -1.03 10.06 -6.38
N LEU A 109 -0.54 10.36 -5.18
CA LEU A 109 -1.23 10.16 -3.92
C LEU A 109 -1.04 11.42 -3.10
N ARG A 110 -2.11 12.21 -2.93
CA ARG A 110 -2.04 13.42 -2.12
C ARG A 110 -1.76 13.03 -0.68
N GLY A 111 -0.59 13.42 -0.18
CA GLY A 111 -0.25 13.25 1.21
C GLY A 111 -0.62 14.46 2.06
N PHE A 112 -0.13 14.48 3.28
CA PHE A 112 -0.34 15.56 4.23
C PHE A 112 0.81 15.64 5.26
N ASN A 113 2.02 15.21 4.88
CA ASN A 113 3.20 15.25 5.75
C ASN A 113 3.67 16.67 6.09
N ASP A 114 3.23 17.65 5.30
CA ASP A 114 3.51 19.08 5.41
C ASP A 114 2.43 19.82 6.22
N CYS A 115 1.42 19.10 6.72
CA CYS A 115 0.37 19.64 7.59
C CYS A 115 0.67 19.41 9.08
N ASP A 116 0.11 20.26 9.94
CA ASP A 116 0.10 20.03 11.38
C ASP A 116 -1.01 19.01 11.74
N LEU A 117 -0.62 17.74 11.89
CA LEU A 117 -1.56 16.65 12.17
C LEU A 117 -2.28 16.83 13.51
N THR A 118 -1.59 17.37 14.51
CA THR A 118 -2.17 17.59 15.84
C THR A 118 -3.26 18.66 15.77
N GLN A 119 -3.01 19.77 15.07
CA GLN A 119 -4.00 20.82 14.86
C GLN A 119 -5.22 20.32 14.07
N LEU A 120 -5.01 19.40 13.12
CA LEU A 120 -6.08 18.80 12.31
C LEU A 120 -6.82 17.65 13.02
N GLY A 121 -6.35 17.21 14.18
CA GLY A 121 -6.91 16.05 14.88
C GLY A 121 -6.71 14.72 14.14
N ILE A 122 -5.68 14.64 13.28
CA ILE A 122 -5.33 13.44 12.52
C ILE A 122 -4.30 12.65 13.33
N PRO A 123 -4.53 11.35 13.63
CA PRO A 123 -3.55 10.52 14.31
C PRO A 123 -2.30 10.32 13.46
N ALA A 124 -1.14 10.20 14.11
CA ALA A 124 0.08 9.77 13.43
C ALA A 124 -0.10 8.36 12.84
N ALA A 125 0.70 8.01 11.83
CA ALA A 125 0.58 6.72 11.14
C ALA A 125 0.71 5.53 12.12
N GLU A 126 1.65 5.62 13.06
CA GLU A 126 1.87 4.59 14.09
C GLU A 126 0.72 4.50 15.10
N GLU A 127 0.05 5.62 15.39
CA GLU A 127 -1.14 5.65 16.24
C GLU A 127 -2.33 5.02 15.52
N TYR A 128 -2.54 5.37 14.26
CA TYR A 128 -3.57 4.77 13.41
C TYR A 128 -3.36 3.26 13.26
N PHE A 129 -2.13 2.81 13.00
CA PHE A 129 -1.77 1.39 13.01
C PHE A 129 -2.09 0.69 14.33
N ARG A 130 -1.76 1.30 15.48
CA ARG A 130 -2.08 0.75 16.80
C ARG A 130 -3.58 0.68 17.06
N MET A 131 -4.34 1.70 16.64
CA MET A 131 -5.80 1.69 16.71
C MET A 131 -6.39 0.54 15.90
N TYR A 132 -5.88 0.31 14.68
CA TYR A 132 -6.29 -0.81 13.84
C TYR A 132 -6.02 -2.16 14.53
N CYS A 133 -4.81 -2.38 15.04
CA CYS A 133 -4.45 -3.60 15.76
C CYS A 133 -5.37 -3.88 16.95
N LEU A 134 -5.68 -2.83 17.75
CA LEU A 134 -6.58 -2.94 18.88
C LEU A 134 -7.99 -3.37 18.45
N GLN A 135 -8.56 -2.71 17.44
CA GLN A 135 -9.91 -3.02 16.93
C GLN A 135 -9.99 -4.43 16.33
N MET A 136 -8.91 -4.90 15.69
CA MET A 136 -8.87 -6.21 15.07
C MET A 136 -8.49 -7.36 16.03
N GLY A 137 -8.16 -7.03 17.29
CA GLY A 137 -7.60 -8.00 18.24
C GLY A 137 -6.32 -8.65 17.72
N LEU A 138 -5.46 -7.85 17.07
CA LEU A 138 -4.18 -8.28 16.51
C LEU A 138 -3.02 -7.70 17.35
N PRO A 139 -2.00 -8.50 17.69
CA PRO A 139 -0.80 -7.96 18.31
C PRO A 139 -0.04 -7.07 17.30
N PRO A 140 0.34 -5.83 17.67
CA PRO A 140 1.15 -4.99 16.80
C PRO A 140 2.43 -5.71 16.35
N THR A 141 2.77 -5.61 15.07
CA THR A 141 4.07 -6.06 14.57
C THR A 141 5.21 -5.22 15.14
N GLU A 142 6.33 -5.86 15.46
CA GLU A 142 7.57 -5.17 15.85
C GLU A 142 8.29 -4.56 14.64
N ASN A 143 7.97 -5.02 13.42
CA ASN A 143 8.62 -4.59 12.19
C ASN A 143 7.70 -3.72 11.33
N TRP A 144 7.12 -2.66 11.91
CA TRP A 144 6.26 -1.72 11.18
C TRP A 144 6.98 -1.09 9.98
N ASN A 145 8.25 -0.74 10.15
CA ASN A 145 9.07 -0.15 9.10
C ASN A 145 9.23 -1.04 7.88
N PHE A 146 9.18 -2.37 8.02
CA PHE A 146 9.14 -3.28 6.86
C PHE A 146 7.89 -3.05 6.02
N TYR A 147 6.70 -2.95 6.64
CA TYR A 147 5.46 -2.78 5.89
C TYR A 147 5.41 -1.41 5.20
N MET A 148 5.92 -0.36 5.84
CA MET A 148 6.07 0.95 5.21
C MET A 148 7.07 0.91 4.05
N ALA A 149 8.25 0.32 4.24
CA ALA A 149 9.26 0.18 3.19
C ALA A 149 8.72 -0.62 2.00
N PHE A 150 7.99 -1.71 2.27
CA PHE A 150 7.32 -2.51 1.25
C PHE A 150 6.25 -1.71 0.48
N SER A 151 5.44 -0.91 1.18
CA SER A 151 4.40 -0.07 0.57
C SER A 151 5.00 0.99 -0.35
N PHE A 152 6.08 1.66 0.09
CA PHE A 152 6.81 2.61 -0.74
C PHE A 152 7.50 1.95 -1.93
N PHE A 153 8.10 0.78 -1.74
CA PHE A 153 8.70 0.00 -2.83
C PHE A 153 7.66 -0.35 -3.89
N ARG A 154 6.46 -0.79 -3.47
CA ARG A 154 5.33 -1.08 -4.36
C ARG A 154 4.93 0.14 -5.17
N VAL A 155 4.74 1.30 -4.54
CA VAL A 155 4.40 2.54 -5.26
C VAL A 155 5.50 2.94 -6.25
N ALA A 156 6.76 2.89 -5.84
CA ALA A 156 7.88 3.19 -6.72
C ALA A 156 7.94 2.24 -7.94
N ALA A 157 7.66 0.94 -7.75
CA ALA A 157 7.58 -0.03 -8.84
C ALA A 157 6.44 0.25 -9.83
N ILE A 158 5.26 0.64 -9.33
CA ILE A 158 4.11 1.07 -10.15
C ILE A 158 4.49 2.29 -10.99
N LEU A 159 5.06 3.31 -10.35
CA LEU A 159 5.48 4.55 -11.02
C LEU A 159 6.55 4.31 -12.07
N GLN A 160 7.51 3.42 -11.81
CA GLN A 160 8.51 3.02 -12.80
C GLN A 160 7.86 2.34 -14.02
N GLY A 161 6.82 1.52 -13.80
CA GLY A 161 5.99 0.95 -14.87
C GLY A 161 5.35 2.01 -15.77
N VAL A 162 4.68 2.98 -15.15
CA VAL A 162 4.04 4.11 -15.86
C VAL A 162 5.10 4.94 -16.61
N TYR A 163 6.22 5.23 -15.96
CA TYR A 163 7.32 5.97 -16.57
C TYR A 163 7.88 5.26 -17.80
N LYS A 164 8.11 3.93 -17.72
CA LYS A 164 8.57 3.12 -18.87
C LYS A 164 7.60 3.21 -20.06
N ILE A 165 6.30 3.14 -19.81
CA ILE A 165 5.27 3.25 -20.87
C ILE A 165 5.31 4.64 -21.51
N SER A 166 5.45 5.69 -20.69
CA SER A 166 5.55 7.08 -21.13
C SER A 166 6.77 7.30 -22.05
N VAL A 167 7.96 6.91 -21.62
CA VAL A 167 9.20 7.09 -22.41
C VAL A 167 9.23 6.23 -23.68
N ALA A 168 8.51 5.11 -23.72
CA ALA A 168 8.37 4.26 -24.90
C ALA A 168 7.42 4.83 -25.96
N GLY A 169 6.89 6.06 -25.77
CA GLY A 169 5.97 6.70 -26.71
C GLY A 169 4.58 6.06 -26.75
N ARG A 170 4.25 5.20 -25.78
CA ARG A 170 2.92 4.57 -25.62
C ARG A 170 2.07 5.27 -24.54
N GLY A 171 2.48 6.48 -24.14
CA GLY A 171 1.86 7.28 -23.08
C GLY A 171 0.66 8.09 -23.57
N GLY A 172 -0.38 7.42 -24.05
CA GLY A 172 -1.73 7.97 -24.02
C GLY A 172 -2.48 7.31 -22.86
N LEU A 173 -2.38 7.87 -21.65
CA LEU A 173 -3.16 7.40 -20.50
C LEU A 173 -4.64 7.69 -20.76
N ARG A 174 -5.44 6.63 -21.00
CA ARG A 174 -6.85 6.65 -20.61
C ARG A 174 -6.88 6.31 -19.12
N LEU A 175 -7.13 7.35 -18.32
CA LEU A 175 -7.75 7.22 -17.00
C LEU A 175 -9.18 6.69 -17.18
#